data_AF-A0AAD9VQU9-F1
#
_entry.id   AF-A0AAD9VQU9-F1
#
_cell.length_a   1.000
_cell.length_b   1.000
_cell.length_c   1.000
_cell.angle_alpha   90.00
_cell.angle_beta   90.00
_cell.angle_gamma   90.00
#
_symmetry.space_group_name_H-M   'P 1'
#
loop_
_entity.id
_entity.type
_entity.pdbx_description
1 polymer ?
#
loop_
_entity_poly.entity_id
_entity_poly.type
_entity_poly.pdbx_seq_one_letter_code
_entity_poly.pdbx_strand_id
1 'polypeptide(L)'
;MAGNDIKQALRKLDFPYCAKEALSRIEILCSRPGKQIDLQGDLMTEFVFGEIERRGSPAVRNAVFLSLFPAESPRHKILGNLVSLAIATQNKAVLNATGIWMQQLGSTSPQSVGLARHVLNDYFVLTPKSIDKLKQLPTLASHFTANLLTAIGEVYEDKDPPTELLRLVGEWIDENPSLLLTPLMDNPALPSGGIPMTPITPIAGLFRWCILSPLRIDDMVNGEQEDHKKCYSKIQQLLMDSVLRLKNSGNNKHAISAQHLASTVRLLTTTLQTCTNINPALRDLAMERLAQAVSAAMSANCIYGNKQELLVLLQPLSYQHFLIEWTLQTYTSKTA
;
A
#
# COMPACT_ATOMS: atom_id res chain seq x y z
N MET A 1 -21.75 -31.44 12.03
CA MET A 1 -21.90 -30.43 13.11
C MET A 1 -22.67 -29.27 12.50
N ALA A 2 -23.88 -28.98 12.99
CA ALA A 2 -24.65 -27.86 12.48
C ALA A 2 -23.93 -26.55 12.85
N GLY A 3 -24.05 -25.49 12.03
CA GLY A 3 -23.39 -24.21 12.30
C GLY A 3 -23.68 -23.65 13.70
N ASN A 4 -24.89 -23.89 14.22
CA ASN A 4 -25.29 -23.51 15.58
C ASN A 4 -24.54 -24.26 16.68
N ASP A 5 -24.19 -25.53 16.49
CA ASP A 5 -23.43 -26.32 17.47
C ASP A 5 -22.02 -25.74 17.63
N ILE A 6 -21.42 -25.31 16.51
CA ILE A 6 -20.09 -24.68 16.49
C ILE A 6 -20.14 -23.35 17.25
N LYS A 7 -21.13 -22.49 16.97
CA LYS A 7 -21.30 -21.22 17.67
C LYS A 7 -21.52 -21.43 19.18
N GLN A 8 -22.37 -22.39 19.57
CA GLN A 8 -22.59 -22.72 20.98
C GLN A 8 -21.33 -23.22 21.69
N ALA A 9 -20.50 -24.01 21.02
CA ALA A 9 -19.21 -24.45 21.57
C ALA A 9 -18.24 -23.27 21.75
N LEU A 10 -18.14 -22.40 20.75
CA LEU A 10 -17.25 -21.22 20.80
C LEU A 10 -17.66 -20.21 21.87
N ARG A 11 -18.97 -20.01 22.11
CA ARG A 11 -19.50 -19.13 23.18
C ARG A 11 -19.15 -19.60 24.59
N LYS A 12 -18.76 -20.87 24.78
CA LYS A 12 -18.32 -21.40 26.08
C LYS A 12 -16.83 -21.13 26.36
N LEU A 13 -16.07 -20.73 25.36
CA LEU A 13 -14.64 -20.46 25.50
C LEU A 13 -14.43 -19.00 25.91
N ASP A 14 -13.50 -18.78 26.83
CA ASP A 14 -13.03 -17.44 27.15
C ASP A 14 -12.14 -16.89 26.03
N PHE A 15 -12.06 -15.57 25.96
CA PHE A 15 -11.10 -14.91 25.10
C PHE A 15 -9.66 -15.07 25.63
N PRO A 16 -8.62 -15.21 24.78
CA PRO A 16 -8.62 -15.22 23.31
C PRO A 16 -8.92 -16.57 22.66
N TYR A 17 -9.28 -17.58 23.44
CA TYR A 17 -9.45 -18.95 22.94
C TYR A 17 -10.64 -19.08 22.00
N CYS A 18 -11.75 -18.39 22.26
CA CYS A 18 -12.91 -18.38 21.37
C CYS A 18 -12.55 -17.87 19.95
N ALA A 19 -11.83 -16.74 19.86
CA ALA A 19 -11.41 -16.17 18.57
C ALA A 19 -10.37 -17.04 17.87
N LYS A 20 -9.39 -17.58 18.61
CA LYS A 20 -8.37 -18.49 18.05
C LYS A 20 -8.99 -19.77 17.52
N GLU A 21 -9.91 -20.38 18.27
CA GLU A 21 -10.61 -21.58 17.85
C GLU A 21 -11.56 -21.29 16.69
N ALA A 22 -12.25 -20.13 16.69
CA ALA A 22 -13.08 -19.70 15.55
C ALA A 22 -12.25 -19.61 14.26
N LEU A 23 -11.04 -19.04 14.31
CA LEU A 23 -10.13 -19.02 13.16
C LEU A 23 -9.72 -20.43 12.71
N SER A 24 -9.39 -21.32 13.65
CA SER A 24 -9.10 -22.73 13.32
C SER A 24 -10.29 -23.42 12.64
N ARG A 25 -11.52 -23.13 13.08
CA ARG A 25 -12.74 -23.66 12.45
C ARG A 25 -12.94 -23.08 11.06
N ILE A 26 -12.75 -21.78 10.88
CA ILE A 26 -12.82 -21.11 9.56
C ILE A 26 -11.78 -21.71 8.60
N GLU A 27 -10.57 -22.00 9.07
CA GLU A 27 -9.50 -22.62 8.28
C GLU A 27 -9.92 -24.00 7.72
N ILE A 28 -10.53 -24.83 8.57
CA ILE A 28 -11.09 -26.13 8.16
C ILE A 28 -12.22 -25.94 7.14
N LEU A 29 -13.09 -24.94 7.36
CA LEU A 29 -14.20 -24.64 6.45
C LEU A 29 -13.72 -24.14 5.08
N CYS A 30 -12.63 -23.35 5.04
CA CYS A 30 -11.99 -22.90 3.80
C CYS A 30 -11.37 -24.05 3.00
N SER A 31 -11.04 -25.17 3.66
CA SER A 31 -10.37 -26.33 3.05
C SER A 31 -11.35 -27.34 2.43
N ARG A 32 -12.67 -27.18 2.65
CA ARG A 32 -13.69 -28.13 2.15
C ARG A 32 -14.43 -27.57 0.93
N PRO A 33 -14.58 -28.34 -0.17
CA PRO A 33 -15.39 -27.94 -1.31
C PRO A 33 -16.88 -28.00 -0.95
N GLY A 34 -17.59 -26.87 -1.11
CA GLY A 34 -18.97 -26.67 -0.66
C GLY A 34 -19.06 -25.47 0.27
N LYS A 35 -19.28 -24.30 -0.32
CA LYS A 35 -19.16 -22.97 0.29
C LYS A 35 -20.11 -22.78 1.48
N GLN A 36 -19.67 -23.12 2.70
CA GLN A 36 -20.25 -22.57 3.93
C GLN A 36 -19.76 -21.12 4.14
N ILE A 37 -19.82 -20.29 3.09
CA ILE A 37 -19.36 -18.90 3.12
C ILE A 37 -20.16 -18.11 4.15
N ASP A 38 -21.47 -18.35 4.23
CA ASP A 38 -22.34 -17.69 5.22
C ASP A 38 -21.91 -18.05 6.65
N LEU A 39 -21.57 -19.32 6.91
CA LEU A 39 -21.06 -19.72 8.23
C LEU A 39 -19.67 -19.14 8.50
N GLN A 40 -18.78 -19.05 7.50
CA GLN A 40 -17.47 -18.41 7.67
C GLN A 40 -17.63 -16.93 8.01
N GLY A 41 -18.50 -16.21 7.29
CA GLY A 41 -18.82 -14.81 7.54
C GLY A 41 -19.42 -14.61 8.93
N ASP A 42 -20.39 -15.44 9.30
CA ASP A 42 -21.01 -15.44 10.63
C ASP A 42 -19.98 -15.63 11.75
N LEU A 43 -19.05 -16.58 11.59
CA LEU A 43 -18.01 -16.84 12.59
C LEU A 43 -17.02 -15.67 12.67
N MET A 44 -16.66 -15.06 11.53
CA MET A 44 -15.82 -13.86 11.49
C MET A 44 -16.51 -12.69 12.20
N THR A 45 -17.76 -12.41 11.88
CA THR A 45 -18.50 -11.29 12.47
C THR A 45 -18.72 -11.49 13.97
N GLU A 46 -19.12 -12.69 14.41
CA GLU A 46 -19.44 -12.90 15.83
C GLU A 46 -18.19 -12.99 16.72
N PHE A 47 -17.18 -13.76 16.30
CA PHE A 47 -16.05 -14.12 17.17
C PHE A 47 -14.74 -13.40 16.85
N VAL A 48 -14.62 -12.76 15.68
CA VAL A 48 -13.44 -11.95 15.33
C VAL A 48 -13.80 -10.46 15.40
N PHE A 49 -14.80 -9.98 14.64
CA PHE A 49 -15.22 -8.58 14.70
C PHE A 49 -15.78 -8.25 16.07
N GLY A 50 -16.74 -9.04 16.56
CA GLY A 50 -17.34 -8.83 17.88
C GLY A 50 -16.31 -8.75 18.99
N GLU A 51 -15.24 -9.57 18.94
CA GLU A 51 -14.16 -9.49 19.92
C GLU A 51 -13.27 -8.26 19.72
N ILE A 52 -12.92 -7.88 18.49
CA ILE A 52 -12.16 -6.65 18.24
C ILE A 52 -12.95 -5.43 18.70
N GLU A 53 -14.27 -5.40 18.49
CA GLU A 53 -15.15 -4.29 18.87
C GLU A 53 -15.39 -4.20 20.38
N ARG A 54 -15.58 -5.34 21.06
CA ARG A 54 -15.80 -5.40 22.52
C ARG A 54 -14.56 -5.02 23.32
N ARG A 55 -13.35 -5.13 22.74
CA ARG A 55 -12.09 -4.81 23.43
C ARG A 55 -11.91 -3.30 23.48
N GLY A 56 -11.64 -2.79 24.69
CA GLY A 56 -11.59 -1.37 25.01
C GLY A 56 -10.57 -0.56 24.20
N SER A 57 -9.35 -0.38 24.73
CA SER A 57 -8.41 0.56 24.14
C SER A 57 -7.90 0.09 22.76
N PRO A 58 -7.59 1.01 21.83
CA PRO A 58 -6.99 0.67 20.53
C PRO A 58 -5.74 -0.22 20.65
N ALA A 59 -4.92 0.00 21.68
CA ALA A 59 -3.73 -0.81 21.97
C ALA A 59 -4.06 -2.29 22.22
N VAL A 60 -5.12 -2.57 22.98
CA VAL A 60 -5.56 -3.95 23.24
C VAL A 60 -6.07 -4.58 21.94
N ARG A 61 -6.87 -3.85 21.15
CA ARG A 61 -7.37 -4.36 19.85
C ARG A 61 -6.24 -4.74 18.90
N ASN A 62 -5.23 -3.88 18.79
CA ASN A 62 -4.08 -4.12 17.92
C ASN A 62 -3.23 -5.30 18.42
N ALA A 63 -3.01 -5.42 19.74
CA ALA A 63 -2.31 -6.56 20.32
C ALA A 63 -3.04 -7.89 20.04
N VAL A 64 -4.37 -7.88 20.18
CA VAL A 64 -5.22 -9.04 19.85
C VAL A 64 -5.08 -9.39 18.37
N PHE A 65 -5.22 -8.40 17.48
CA PHE A 65 -5.15 -8.63 16.03
C PHE A 65 -3.79 -9.22 15.62
N LEU A 66 -2.68 -8.65 16.12
CA LEU A 66 -1.32 -9.18 15.91
C LEU A 66 -1.18 -10.63 16.43
N SER A 67 -1.83 -10.97 17.54
CA SER A 67 -1.81 -12.34 18.08
C SER A 67 -2.63 -13.36 17.27
N LEU A 68 -3.68 -12.89 16.60
CA LEU A 68 -4.55 -13.73 15.76
C LEU A 68 -3.91 -13.99 14.38
N PHE A 69 -3.14 -13.01 13.88
CA PHE A 69 -2.47 -13.04 12.59
C PHE A 69 -0.96 -12.73 12.73
N PRO A 70 -0.14 -13.61 13.31
CA PRO A 70 1.31 -13.39 13.37
C PRO A 70 1.95 -13.46 11.96
N ALA A 71 3.17 -12.93 11.81
CA ALA A 71 3.89 -12.83 10.53
C ALA A 71 4.01 -14.17 9.76
N GLU A 72 4.27 -15.25 10.49
CA GLU A 72 4.45 -16.60 9.94
C GLU A 72 3.13 -17.41 9.90
N SER A 73 1.98 -16.74 9.97
CA SER A 73 0.70 -17.43 9.98
C SER A 73 0.32 -17.95 8.59
N PRO A 74 -0.12 -19.21 8.42
CA PRO A 74 -0.69 -19.67 7.15
C PRO A 74 -2.05 -19.01 6.83
N ARG A 75 -2.60 -18.19 7.73
CA ARG A 75 -3.97 -17.67 7.68
C ARG A 75 -4.16 -16.45 6.78
N HIS A 76 -3.25 -16.17 5.86
CA HIS A 76 -3.32 -15.02 4.94
C HIS A 76 -4.64 -14.96 4.15
N LYS A 77 -5.17 -16.10 3.72
CA LYS A 77 -6.46 -16.16 3.00
C LYS A 77 -7.64 -15.80 3.91
N ILE A 78 -7.61 -16.21 5.17
CA ILE A 78 -8.63 -15.89 6.16
C ILE A 78 -8.59 -14.39 6.48
N LEU A 79 -7.39 -13.83 6.63
CA LEU A 79 -7.19 -12.39 6.81
C LEU A 79 -7.72 -11.60 5.61
N GLY A 80 -7.43 -12.04 4.39
CA GLY A 80 -7.98 -11.45 3.17
C GLY A 80 -9.52 -11.39 3.19
N ASN A 81 -10.17 -12.54 3.43
CA ASN A 81 -11.63 -12.61 3.52
C ASN A 81 -12.18 -11.71 4.64
N LEU A 82 -11.52 -11.69 5.80
CA LEU A 82 -11.89 -10.86 6.95
C LEU A 82 -11.85 -9.37 6.58
N VAL A 83 -10.80 -8.93 5.88
CA VAL A 83 -10.63 -7.54 5.45
C VAL A 83 -11.64 -7.19 4.36
N SER A 84 -11.86 -8.06 3.38
CA SER A 84 -12.90 -7.86 2.35
C SER A 84 -14.30 -7.72 2.97
N LEU A 85 -14.62 -8.55 3.98
CA LEU A 85 -15.85 -8.44 4.75
C LEU A 85 -15.89 -7.13 5.56
N ALA A 86 -14.78 -6.70 6.16
CA ALA A 86 -14.69 -5.45 6.91
C ALA A 86 -14.90 -4.22 6.01
N ILE A 87 -14.39 -4.23 4.77
CA ILE A 87 -14.65 -3.19 3.77
C ILE A 87 -16.14 -3.18 3.41
N ALA A 88 -16.72 -4.35 3.12
CA ALA A 88 -18.12 -4.47 2.71
C ALA A 88 -19.10 -4.00 3.81
N THR A 89 -18.78 -4.32 5.07
CA THR A 89 -19.56 -3.97 6.27
C THR A 89 -19.15 -2.65 6.91
N GLN A 90 -18.17 -1.93 6.33
CA GLN A 90 -17.62 -0.67 6.85
C GLN A 90 -17.10 -0.76 8.30
N ASN A 91 -16.51 -1.90 8.68
CA ASN A 91 -16.01 -2.14 10.03
C ASN A 91 -14.67 -1.41 10.28
N LYS A 92 -14.76 -0.17 10.78
CA LYS A 92 -13.60 0.69 11.06
C LYS A 92 -12.61 0.09 12.05
N ALA A 93 -13.06 -0.64 13.06
CA ALA A 93 -12.18 -1.17 14.11
C ALA A 93 -11.23 -2.23 13.54
N VAL A 94 -11.76 -3.15 12.72
CA VAL A 94 -11.00 -4.20 12.05
C VAL A 94 -10.06 -3.62 11.00
N LEU A 95 -10.55 -2.66 10.21
CA LEU A 95 -9.71 -1.99 9.19
C LEU A 95 -8.53 -1.28 9.85
N ASN A 96 -8.76 -0.49 10.90
CA ASN A 96 -7.68 0.17 11.62
C ASN A 96 -6.68 -0.82 12.23
N ALA A 97 -7.16 -1.90 12.86
CA ALA A 97 -6.28 -2.95 13.39
C ALA A 97 -5.45 -3.62 12.27
N THR A 98 -6.04 -3.81 11.09
CA THR A 98 -5.36 -4.30 9.90
C THR A 98 -4.28 -3.32 9.42
N GLY A 99 -4.57 -2.02 9.39
CA GLY A 99 -3.57 -1.01 9.03
C GLY A 99 -2.35 -1.04 9.95
N ILE A 100 -2.59 -1.16 11.27
CA ILE A 100 -1.52 -1.28 12.27
C ILE A 100 -0.75 -2.59 12.07
N TRP A 101 -1.44 -3.70 11.79
CA TRP A 101 -0.82 -4.98 11.46
C TRP A 101 0.11 -4.88 10.25
N MET A 102 -0.35 -4.25 9.16
CA MET A 102 0.45 -4.02 7.96
C MET A 102 1.70 -3.20 8.28
N GLN A 103 1.55 -2.12 9.05
CA GLN A 103 2.68 -1.29 9.45
C GLN A 103 3.68 -2.05 10.32
N GLN A 104 3.22 -2.81 11.32
CA GLN A 104 4.11 -3.54 12.24
C GLN A 104 4.89 -4.67 11.56
N LEU A 105 4.29 -5.35 10.58
CA LEU A 105 5.00 -6.35 9.77
C LEU A 105 5.83 -5.73 8.64
N GLY A 106 5.64 -4.44 8.37
CA GLY A 106 6.14 -3.76 7.18
C GLY A 106 5.13 -3.83 6.04
N SER A 107 4.71 -2.66 5.54
CA SER A 107 3.68 -2.55 4.50
C SER A 107 4.15 -3.03 3.13
N THR A 108 5.45 -3.19 2.93
CA THR A 108 6.08 -3.79 1.73
C THR A 108 6.44 -5.26 1.91
N SER A 109 6.13 -5.88 3.07
CA SER A 109 6.40 -7.29 3.32
C SER A 109 5.54 -8.21 2.43
N PRO A 110 5.98 -9.46 2.16
CA PRO A 110 5.19 -10.43 1.40
C PRO A 110 3.77 -10.64 1.94
N GLN A 111 3.58 -10.54 3.26
CA GLN A 111 2.30 -10.68 3.95
C GLN A 111 1.36 -9.50 3.62
N SER A 112 1.86 -8.27 3.74
CA SER A 112 1.11 -7.05 3.40
C SER A 112 0.78 -6.98 1.91
N VAL A 113 1.73 -7.33 1.05
CA VAL A 113 1.54 -7.40 -0.41
C VAL A 113 0.55 -8.51 -0.79
N GLY A 114 0.61 -9.65 -0.11
CA GLY A 114 -0.34 -10.76 -0.28
C GLY A 114 -1.77 -10.35 0.09
N LEU A 115 -1.94 -9.61 1.18
CA LEU A 115 -3.24 -9.05 1.57
C LEU A 115 -3.76 -8.04 0.54
N ALA A 116 -2.91 -7.11 0.09
CA ALA A 116 -3.29 -6.15 -0.96
C ALA A 116 -3.75 -6.85 -2.24
N ARG A 117 -3.02 -7.88 -2.68
CA ARG A 117 -3.38 -8.69 -3.85
C ARG A 117 -4.73 -9.39 -3.68
N HIS A 118 -5.02 -9.90 -2.48
CA HIS A 118 -6.30 -10.52 -2.17
C HIS A 118 -7.45 -9.51 -2.30
N VAL A 119 -7.33 -8.34 -1.66
CA VAL A 119 -8.35 -7.28 -1.73
C VAL A 119 -8.56 -6.82 -3.18
N LEU A 120 -7.47 -6.60 -3.93
CA LEU A 120 -7.57 -6.23 -5.34
C LEU A 120 -8.28 -7.31 -6.17
N ASN A 121 -7.97 -8.59 -5.95
CA ASN A 121 -8.64 -9.69 -6.64
C ASN A 121 -10.15 -9.72 -6.32
N ASP A 122 -10.54 -9.52 -5.07
CA ASP A 122 -11.96 -9.52 -4.69
C ASP A 122 -12.74 -8.39 -5.36
N TYR A 123 -12.19 -7.18 -5.38
CA TYR A 123 -12.91 -6.00 -5.84
C TYR A 123 -12.74 -5.68 -7.32
N PHE A 124 -11.62 -6.03 -7.95
CA PHE A 124 -11.38 -5.76 -9.38
C PHE A 124 -11.61 -6.98 -10.28
N VAL A 125 -11.53 -8.20 -9.74
CA VAL A 125 -11.70 -9.44 -10.53
C VAL A 125 -13.00 -10.14 -10.19
N LEU A 126 -13.25 -10.43 -8.91
CA LEU A 126 -14.41 -11.25 -8.51
C LEU A 126 -15.72 -10.46 -8.42
N THR A 127 -15.66 -9.22 -7.91
CA THR A 127 -16.84 -8.36 -7.68
C THR A 127 -16.64 -6.91 -8.16
N PRO A 128 -16.39 -6.68 -9.46
CA PRO A 128 -16.11 -5.34 -10.01
C PRO A 128 -17.23 -4.30 -9.77
N LYS A 129 -18.49 -4.75 -9.59
CA LYS A 129 -19.62 -3.88 -9.24
C LYS A 129 -19.53 -3.28 -7.83
N SER A 130 -18.61 -3.78 -6.99
CA SER A 130 -18.45 -3.37 -5.59
C SER A 130 -17.27 -2.40 -5.38
N ILE A 131 -16.60 -1.94 -6.44
CA ILE A 131 -15.45 -1.01 -6.35
C ILE A 131 -15.83 0.28 -5.59
N ASP A 132 -17.08 0.72 -5.65
CA ASP A 132 -17.54 1.91 -4.90
C ASP A 132 -17.36 1.78 -3.38
N LYS A 133 -17.30 0.56 -2.85
CA LYS A 133 -16.97 0.33 -1.43
C LYS A 133 -15.54 0.76 -1.09
N LEU A 134 -14.62 0.71 -2.05
CA LEU A 134 -13.23 1.14 -1.88
C LEU A 134 -13.10 2.67 -1.88
N LYS A 135 -13.99 3.42 -2.55
CA LYS A 135 -13.92 4.88 -2.62
C LYS A 135 -13.98 5.55 -1.24
N GLN A 136 -14.74 4.97 -0.30
CA GLN A 136 -14.93 5.53 1.05
C GLN A 136 -13.79 5.19 2.02
N LEU A 137 -12.84 4.33 1.64
CA LEU A 137 -11.79 3.85 2.54
C LEU A 137 -10.90 4.94 3.14
N PRO A 138 -10.42 5.95 2.37
CA PRO A 138 -9.59 7.02 2.93
C PRO A 138 -10.26 7.72 4.12
N THR A 139 -11.58 7.97 4.02
CA THR A 139 -12.36 8.63 5.08
C THR A 139 -12.72 7.68 6.21
N LEU A 140 -13.04 6.41 5.91
CA LEU A 140 -13.43 5.41 6.91
C LEU A 140 -12.25 5.00 7.79
N ALA A 141 -11.12 4.66 7.17
CA ALA A 141 -9.93 4.09 7.80
C ALA A 141 -8.66 4.56 7.06
N SER A 142 -8.29 5.83 7.23
CA SER A 142 -7.14 6.47 6.57
C SER A 142 -5.82 5.72 6.78
N HIS A 143 -5.54 5.27 8.00
CA HIS A 143 -4.31 4.56 8.33
C HIS A 143 -4.20 3.20 7.62
N PHE A 144 -5.30 2.45 7.56
CA PHE A 144 -5.37 1.23 6.76
C PHE A 144 -5.18 1.52 5.28
N THR A 145 -5.88 2.54 4.78
CA THR A 145 -5.86 2.90 3.35
C THR A 145 -4.46 3.32 2.91
N ALA A 146 -3.74 4.07 3.73
CA ALA A 146 -2.36 4.47 3.41
C ALA A 146 -1.42 3.25 3.39
N ASN A 147 -1.49 2.36 4.38
CA ASN A 147 -0.67 1.15 4.40
C ASN A 147 -1.02 0.17 3.26
N LEU A 148 -2.32 0.07 2.93
CA LEU A 148 -2.80 -0.66 1.76
C LEU A 148 -2.24 -0.06 0.47
N LEU A 149 -2.23 1.27 0.34
CA LEU A 149 -1.69 1.95 -0.83
C LEU A 149 -0.18 1.73 -0.99
N THR A 150 0.59 1.71 0.11
CA THR A 150 2.00 1.31 0.10
C THR A 150 2.16 -0.12 -0.43
N ALA A 151 1.37 -1.07 0.07
CA ALA A 151 1.41 -2.47 -0.36
C ALA A 151 0.98 -2.66 -1.82
N ILE A 152 -0.06 -1.93 -2.27
CA ILE A 152 -0.53 -1.90 -3.66
C ILE A 152 0.60 -1.42 -4.58
N GLY A 153 1.39 -0.43 -4.16
CA GLY A 153 2.57 0.03 -4.87
C GLY A 153 3.49 -1.13 -5.27
N GLU A 154 3.72 -2.07 -4.35
CA GLU A 154 4.54 -3.28 -4.55
C GLU A 154 3.83 -4.38 -5.35
N VAL A 155 2.50 -4.49 -5.30
CA VAL A 155 1.75 -5.47 -6.12
C VAL A 155 2.02 -5.24 -7.63
N TYR A 156 2.26 -4.00 -8.02
CA TYR A 156 2.54 -3.55 -9.38
C TYR A 156 3.96 -2.98 -9.52
N GLU A 157 4.93 -3.57 -8.81
CA GLU A 157 6.34 -3.21 -8.93
C GLU A 157 6.86 -3.36 -10.36
N ASP A 158 6.50 -4.45 -11.04
CA ASP A 158 7.06 -4.91 -12.30
C ASP A 158 6.08 -4.86 -13.48
N LYS A 159 4.82 -4.48 -13.23
CA LYS A 159 3.73 -4.47 -14.20
C LYS A 159 2.83 -3.26 -14.04
N ASP A 160 1.99 -2.98 -15.03
CA ASP A 160 1.06 -1.86 -14.95
C ASP A 160 -0.23 -2.21 -14.17
N PRO A 161 -0.67 -1.33 -13.25
CA PRO A 161 -2.02 -1.39 -12.70
C PRO A 161 -3.11 -1.17 -13.76
N PRO A 162 -4.29 -1.82 -13.60
CA PRO A 162 -5.47 -1.52 -14.41
C PRO A 162 -5.89 -0.05 -14.31
N THR A 163 -6.48 0.50 -15.38
CA THR A 163 -6.94 1.89 -15.44
C THR A 163 -7.89 2.25 -14.30
N GLU A 164 -8.81 1.35 -13.95
CA GLU A 164 -9.77 1.54 -12.85
C GLU A 164 -9.07 1.71 -11.49
N LEU A 165 -7.97 0.98 -11.27
CA LEU A 165 -7.18 1.12 -10.04
C LEU A 165 -6.44 2.46 -10.03
N LEU A 166 -5.85 2.86 -11.15
CA LEU A 166 -5.22 4.17 -11.27
C LEU A 166 -6.21 5.31 -11.02
N ARG A 167 -7.44 5.19 -11.55
CA ARG A 167 -8.51 6.17 -11.32
C ARG A 167 -8.89 6.25 -9.85
N LEU A 168 -9.11 5.10 -9.20
CA LEU A 168 -9.42 5.01 -7.76
C LEU A 168 -8.30 5.64 -6.90
N VAL A 169 -7.04 5.30 -7.17
CA VAL A 169 -5.90 5.86 -6.43
C VAL A 169 -5.77 7.36 -6.67
N GLY A 170 -5.99 7.81 -7.92
CA GLY A 170 -6.04 9.23 -8.24
C GLY A 170 -7.12 9.96 -7.45
N GLU A 171 -8.34 9.44 -7.40
CA GLU A 171 -9.46 9.98 -6.60
C GLU A 171 -9.11 10.02 -5.10
N TRP A 172 -8.55 8.93 -4.55
CA TRP A 172 -8.15 8.88 -3.14
C TRP A 172 -7.17 9.99 -2.76
N ILE A 173 -6.15 10.24 -3.58
CA ILE A 173 -5.12 11.25 -3.29
C ILE A 173 -5.64 12.67 -3.52
N ASP A 174 -6.44 12.87 -4.57
CA ASP A 174 -7.02 14.16 -4.93
C ASP A 174 -7.97 14.66 -3.81
N GLU A 175 -8.86 13.78 -3.35
CA GLU A 175 -9.83 14.10 -2.29
C GLU A 175 -9.20 14.09 -0.89
N ASN A 176 -8.15 13.29 -0.66
CA ASN A 176 -7.52 13.13 0.65
C ASN A 176 -5.99 13.26 0.59
N PRO A 177 -5.41 14.44 0.32
CA PRO A 177 -3.95 14.56 0.12
C PRO A 177 -3.09 14.17 1.34
N SER A 178 -3.64 14.29 2.55
CA SER A 178 -2.96 13.86 3.79
C SER A 178 -2.78 12.35 3.90
N LEU A 179 -3.50 11.56 3.09
CA LEU A 179 -3.43 10.10 3.06
C LEU A 179 -2.00 9.59 2.84
N LEU A 180 -1.24 10.26 1.98
CA LEU A 180 0.15 9.91 1.66
C LEU A 180 1.10 9.99 2.87
N LEU A 181 0.70 10.71 3.93
CA LEU A 181 1.52 10.97 5.11
C LEU A 181 0.91 10.37 6.38
N THR A 182 -0.30 9.81 6.31
CA THR A 182 -0.97 9.19 7.45
C THR A 182 -0.10 8.18 8.22
N PRO A 183 0.72 7.32 7.56
CA PRO A 183 1.59 6.38 8.29
C PRO A 183 2.60 7.06 9.21
N LEU A 184 2.95 8.33 8.95
CA LEU A 184 3.90 9.11 9.76
C LEU A 184 3.21 9.86 10.92
N MET A 185 1.91 10.15 10.78
CA MET A 185 1.18 11.01 11.71
C MET A 185 0.59 10.22 12.88
N ASP A 186 0.10 9.01 12.61
CA ASP A 186 -0.53 8.18 13.61
C ASP A 186 0.53 7.32 14.30
N ASN A 187 0.82 7.62 15.58
CA ASN A 187 1.59 6.69 16.40
C ASN A 187 0.73 5.45 16.63
N PRO A 188 1.13 4.26 16.14
CA PRO A 188 0.32 3.07 16.28
C PRO A 188 0.07 2.80 17.75
N ALA A 189 -1.19 2.66 18.14
CA ALA A 189 -1.54 2.29 19.51
C ALA A 189 -1.08 0.84 19.74
N LEU A 190 0.10 0.65 20.32
CA LEU A 190 0.68 -0.65 20.60
C LEU A 190 0.53 -0.98 22.09
N PRO A 191 0.57 -2.29 22.46
CA PRO A 191 0.65 -2.67 23.87
C PRO A 191 1.91 -2.07 24.52
N SER A 192 1.87 -1.90 25.85
CA SER A 192 2.99 -1.35 26.61
C SER A 192 4.30 -2.09 26.31
N GLY A 193 5.34 -1.34 25.94
CA GLY A 193 6.64 -1.88 25.54
C GLY A 193 6.75 -2.24 24.05
N GLY A 194 5.69 -2.10 23.26
CA GLY A 194 5.73 -2.27 21.80
C GLY A 194 6.53 -1.16 21.14
N ILE A 195 7.56 -1.53 20.36
CA ILE A 195 8.34 -0.59 19.56
C ILE A 195 7.68 -0.50 18.18
N PRO A 196 7.27 0.70 17.73
CA PRO A 196 6.66 0.86 16.42
C PRO A 196 7.68 0.58 15.32
N MET A 197 7.30 -0.28 14.38
CA MET A 197 8.02 -0.41 13.11
C MET A 197 8.08 0.95 12.38
N THR A 198 9.20 1.21 11.71
CA THR A 198 9.38 2.44 10.94
C THR A 198 8.35 2.49 9.81
N PRO A 199 7.48 3.52 9.76
CA PRO A 199 6.44 3.61 8.74
C PRO A 199 7.03 3.85 7.35
N ILE A 200 6.38 3.29 6.34
CA ILE A 200 6.71 3.48 4.92
C ILE A 200 5.50 4.13 4.24
N THR A 201 5.71 5.28 3.61
CA THR A 201 4.64 5.97 2.88
C THR A 201 4.42 5.37 1.49
N PRO A 202 3.23 5.61 0.87
CA PRO A 202 2.97 5.14 -0.49
C PRO A 202 3.78 5.87 -1.57
N ILE A 203 4.39 7.01 -1.25
CA ILE A 203 4.89 7.99 -2.21
C ILE A 203 5.92 7.38 -3.17
N ALA A 204 6.90 6.63 -2.66
CA ALA A 204 7.95 6.05 -3.49
C ALA A 204 7.42 5.00 -4.48
N GLY A 205 6.53 4.12 -4.02
CA GLY A 205 5.92 3.08 -4.87
C GLY A 205 5.04 3.67 -5.97
N LEU A 206 4.31 4.75 -5.67
CA LEU A 206 3.48 5.45 -6.66
C LEU A 206 4.31 6.28 -7.65
N PHE A 207 5.42 6.90 -7.20
CA PHE A 207 6.38 7.51 -8.13
C PHE A 207 6.97 6.46 -9.07
N ARG A 208 7.33 5.26 -8.58
CA ARG A 208 7.82 4.16 -9.41
C ARG A 208 6.86 3.84 -10.54
N TRP A 209 5.55 3.77 -10.27
CA TRP A 209 4.53 3.58 -11.31
C TRP A 209 4.61 4.67 -12.39
N CYS A 210 4.60 5.93 -11.97
CA CYS A 210 4.61 7.06 -12.88
C CYS A 210 5.90 7.12 -13.70
N ILE A 211 7.06 6.89 -13.08
CA ILE A 211 8.38 6.91 -13.71
C ILE A 211 8.51 5.81 -14.77
N LEU A 212 8.07 4.58 -14.46
CA LEU A 212 8.29 3.44 -15.34
C LEU A 212 7.18 3.24 -16.38
N SER A 213 5.98 3.79 -16.16
CA SER A 213 4.85 3.64 -17.09
C SER A 213 5.14 3.99 -18.55
N PRO A 214 5.95 5.02 -18.92
CA PRO A 214 6.22 5.29 -20.33
C PRO A 214 6.99 4.16 -21.02
N LEU A 215 7.70 3.33 -20.26
CA LEU A 215 8.56 2.25 -20.77
C LEU A 215 7.88 0.88 -20.76
N ARG A 216 6.71 0.76 -20.12
CA ARG A 216 5.97 -0.51 -19.98
C ARG A 216 4.93 -0.75 -21.06
N ILE A 217 4.88 0.13 -22.06
CA ILE A 217 3.82 0.12 -23.06
C ILE A 217 3.77 -1.22 -23.81
N ASP A 218 2.69 -1.95 -23.52
CA ASP A 218 2.20 -3.16 -24.18
C ASP A 218 1.16 -2.78 -25.27
N ASP A 219 0.78 -3.74 -26.12
CA ASP A 219 -0.10 -3.66 -27.31
C ASP A 219 -1.57 -3.24 -27.01
N MET A 220 -1.80 -2.16 -26.25
CA MET A 220 -3.15 -1.66 -25.92
C MET A 220 -3.77 -0.87 -27.09
N VAL A 221 -5.09 -0.97 -27.23
CA VAL A 221 -5.87 -0.20 -28.23
C VAL A 221 -5.71 1.31 -27.95
N ASN A 222 -5.46 2.10 -29.01
CA ASN A 222 -5.09 3.52 -28.94
C ASN A 222 -5.90 4.40 -27.96
N GLY A 223 -7.21 4.13 -27.78
CA GLY A 223 -8.08 4.90 -26.88
C GLY A 223 -7.88 4.61 -25.39
N GLU A 224 -7.78 3.34 -25.00
CA GLU A 224 -7.56 2.93 -23.59
C GLU A 224 -6.17 3.36 -23.11
N GLN A 225 -5.22 3.38 -24.03
CA GLN A 225 -3.85 3.80 -23.78
C GLN A 225 -3.74 5.30 -23.44
N GLU A 226 -4.62 6.15 -24.01
CA GLU A 226 -4.61 7.59 -23.73
C GLU A 226 -5.13 7.89 -22.32
N ASP A 227 -6.23 7.27 -21.93
CA ASP A 227 -6.81 7.44 -20.59
C ASP A 227 -5.89 6.89 -19.50
N HIS A 228 -5.23 5.75 -19.76
CA HIS A 228 -4.21 5.18 -18.87
C HIS A 228 -3.03 6.15 -18.64
N LYS A 229 -2.52 6.76 -19.73
CA LYS A 229 -1.47 7.80 -19.65
C LYS A 229 -1.93 9.04 -18.87
N LYS A 230 -3.17 9.49 -19.07
CA LYS A 230 -3.75 10.62 -18.32
C LYS A 230 -3.80 10.34 -16.82
N CYS A 231 -4.19 9.12 -16.42
CA CYS A 231 -4.21 8.74 -15.01
C CYS A 231 -2.81 8.80 -14.38
N TYR A 232 -1.78 8.29 -15.05
CA TYR A 232 -0.40 8.41 -14.54
C TYR A 232 0.07 9.84 -14.42
N SER A 233 -0.20 10.68 -15.42
CA SER A 233 0.15 12.11 -15.34
C SER A 233 -0.56 12.82 -14.20
N LYS A 234 -1.85 12.51 -13.97
CA LYS A 234 -2.60 13.03 -12.82
C LYS A 234 -1.98 12.59 -11.49
N ILE A 235 -1.66 11.31 -11.34
CA ILE A 235 -1.04 10.78 -10.11
C ILE A 235 0.34 11.42 -9.89
N GLN A 236 1.19 11.51 -10.93
CA GLN A 236 2.48 12.19 -10.85
C GLN A 236 2.32 13.63 -10.31
N GLN A 237 1.38 14.41 -10.87
CA GLN A 237 1.11 15.77 -10.41
C GLN A 237 0.65 15.81 -8.95
N LEU A 238 -0.31 14.97 -8.56
CA LEU A 238 -0.81 14.90 -7.18
C LEU A 238 0.29 14.54 -6.17
N LEU A 239 1.20 13.63 -6.54
CA LEU A 239 2.35 13.27 -5.72
C LEU A 239 3.31 14.45 -5.58
N MET A 240 3.62 15.14 -6.68
CA MET A 240 4.50 16.32 -6.69
C MET A 240 3.93 17.44 -5.80
N ASP A 241 2.65 17.76 -5.95
CA ASP A 241 1.97 18.78 -5.13
C ASP A 241 1.97 18.40 -3.64
N SER A 242 1.80 17.11 -3.34
CA SER A 242 1.83 16.61 -1.96
C SER A 242 3.23 16.67 -1.35
N VAL A 243 4.27 16.31 -2.12
CA VAL A 243 5.67 16.39 -1.68
C VAL A 243 6.11 17.83 -1.50
N LEU A 244 5.78 18.74 -2.43
CA LEU A 244 6.16 20.15 -2.32
C LEU A 244 5.48 20.84 -1.14
N ARG A 245 4.25 20.44 -0.79
CA ARG A 245 3.58 20.92 0.44
C ARG A 245 4.33 20.54 1.72
N LEU A 246 5.13 19.47 1.71
CA LEU A 246 5.96 19.08 2.87
C LEU A 246 7.04 20.10 3.18
N LYS A 247 7.55 20.83 2.18
CA LYS A 247 8.60 21.84 2.36
C LYS A 247 8.23 22.89 3.41
N ASN A 248 6.94 23.21 3.50
CA ASN A 248 6.40 24.20 4.42
C ASN A 248 5.98 23.60 5.77
N SER A 249 6.02 22.26 5.90
CA SER A 249 5.64 21.53 7.11
C SER A 249 6.89 21.03 7.83
N GLY A 250 7.26 21.68 8.94
CA GLY A 250 8.50 21.40 9.67
C GLY A 250 8.67 19.98 10.22
N ASN A 251 7.64 19.13 10.14
CA ASN A 251 7.55 17.83 10.84
C ASN A 251 7.82 16.58 9.98
N ASN A 252 7.82 16.65 8.65
CA ASN A 252 7.76 15.42 7.82
C ASN A 252 9.06 15.12 7.04
N LYS A 253 10.20 15.12 7.74
CA LYS A 253 11.54 14.90 7.14
C LYS A 253 11.81 13.46 6.66
N HIS A 254 10.88 12.53 6.91
CA HIS A 254 11.05 11.10 6.67
C HIS A 254 9.93 10.50 5.81
N ALA A 255 9.42 11.25 4.85
CA ALA A 255 8.33 10.79 4.02
C ALA A 255 8.76 9.77 2.95
N ILE A 256 9.96 9.87 2.39
CA ILE A 256 10.38 9.06 1.24
C ILE A 256 11.68 8.32 1.53
N SER A 257 11.68 7.00 1.38
CA SER A 257 12.88 6.17 1.52
C SER A 257 13.83 6.39 0.34
N ALA A 258 15.08 6.76 0.61
CA ALA A 258 16.13 6.81 -0.40
C ALA A 258 16.34 5.45 -1.07
N GLN A 259 16.18 4.36 -0.32
CA GLN A 259 16.32 2.99 -0.84
C GLN A 259 15.23 2.63 -1.86
N HIS A 260 13.98 3.08 -1.64
CA HIS A 260 12.88 2.82 -2.58
C HIS A 260 12.99 3.68 -3.86
N LEU A 261 13.54 4.90 -3.74
CA LEU A 261 13.90 5.68 -4.93
C LEU A 261 15.07 5.03 -5.67
N ALA A 262 16.09 4.57 -4.94
CA ALA A 262 17.25 3.88 -5.51
C ALA A 262 16.85 2.60 -6.26
N SER A 263 15.92 1.80 -5.74
CA SER A 263 15.41 0.62 -6.46
C SER A 263 14.72 1.02 -7.77
N THR A 264 13.94 2.10 -7.77
CA THR A 264 13.32 2.66 -8.98
C THR A 264 14.36 3.10 -10.00
N VAL A 265 15.43 3.79 -9.58
CA VAL A 265 16.54 4.21 -10.46
C VAL A 265 17.27 3.00 -11.07
N ARG A 266 17.51 1.95 -10.28
CA ARG A 266 18.13 0.71 -10.77
C ARG A 266 17.24 0.01 -11.81
N LEU A 267 15.93 -0.08 -11.54
CA LEU A 267 14.98 -0.67 -12.47
C LEU A 267 14.91 0.13 -13.77
N LEU A 268 14.79 1.45 -13.70
CA LEU A 268 14.83 2.33 -14.87
C LEU A 268 16.11 2.13 -15.67
N THR A 269 17.27 2.19 -15.03
CA THR A 269 18.57 1.99 -15.68
C THR A 269 18.64 0.65 -16.39
N THR A 270 18.16 -0.42 -15.74
CA THR A 270 18.13 -1.77 -16.31
C THR A 270 17.24 -1.80 -17.55
N THR A 271 16.03 -1.26 -17.49
CA THR A 271 15.10 -1.20 -18.62
C THR A 271 15.66 -0.39 -19.79
N LEU A 272 16.33 0.73 -19.51
CA LEU A 272 16.96 1.56 -20.55
C LEU A 272 18.14 0.85 -21.24
N GLN A 273 18.85 -0.03 -20.52
CA GLN A 273 19.97 -0.81 -21.05
C GLN A 273 19.51 -2.05 -21.82
N THR A 274 18.44 -2.72 -21.37
CA THR A 274 17.95 -3.96 -21.99
C THR A 274 17.10 -3.73 -23.22
N CYS A 275 16.36 -2.62 -23.30
CA CYS A 275 15.47 -2.33 -24.42
C CYS A 275 16.13 -1.40 -25.45
N THR A 276 16.50 -1.97 -26.61
CA THR A 276 17.20 -1.25 -27.69
C THR A 276 16.29 -0.33 -28.53
N ASN A 277 14.99 -0.63 -28.60
CA ASN A 277 14.02 0.08 -29.45
C ASN A 277 13.02 0.96 -28.68
N ILE A 278 13.42 1.56 -27.55
CA ILE A 278 12.54 2.49 -26.83
C ILE A 278 12.40 3.79 -27.63
N ASN A 279 11.15 4.21 -27.85
CA ASN A 279 10.83 5.53 -28.42
C ASN A 279 11.53 6.65 -27.61
N PRO A 280 12.35 7.51 -28.25
CA PRO A 280 13.06 8.60 -27.57
C PRO A 280 12.16 9.48 -26.69
N ALA A 281 10.93 9.78 -27.12
CA ALA A 281 10.00 10.60 -26.34
C ALA A 281 9.52 9.91 -25.05
N LEU A 282 9.33 8.59 -25.08
CA LEU A 282 8.96 7.81 -23.90
C LEU A 282 10.12 7.65 -22.92
N ARG A 283 11.33 7.45 -23.47
CA ARG A 283 12.58 7.47 -22.70
C ARG A 283 12.74 8.80 -21.96
N ASP A 284 12.59 9.91 -22.68
CA ASP A 284 12.71 11.26 -22.15
C ASP A 284 11.68 11.51 -21.03
N LEU A 285 10.40 11.17 -21.28
CA LEU A 285 9.33 11.30 -20.29
C LEU A 285 9.59 10.51 -18.99
N ALA A 286 10.13 9.29 -19.09
CA ALA A 286 10.48 8.49 -17.91
C ALA A 286 11.59 9.14 -17.08
N MET A 287 12.64 9.63 -17.74
CA MET A 287 13.76 10.32 -17.10
C MET A 287 13.35 11.67 -16.51
N GLU A 288 12.48 12.42 -17.20
CA GLU A 288 11.89 13.65 -16.70
C GLU A 288 11.08 13.41 -15.43
N ARG A 289 10.18 12.42 -15.42
CA ARG A 289 9.38 12.07 -14.23
C ARG A 289 10.26 11.68 -13.04
N LEU A 290 11.36 10.95 -13.28
CA LEU A 290 12.35 10.63 -12.25
C LEU A 290 13.02 11.89 -11.71
N ALA A 291 13.51 12.76 -12.60
CA ALA A 291 14.19 13.99 -12.22
C ALA A 291 13.27 14.88 -11.37
N GLN A 292 12.02 15.06 -11.79
CA GLN A 292 10.99 15.79 -11.06
C GLN A 292 10.76 15.20 -9.66
N ALA A 293 10.53 13.89 -9.55
CA ALA A 293 10.27 13.22 -8.28
C ALA A 293 11.43 13.39 -7.29
N VAL A 294 12.67 13.14 -7.73
CA VAL A 294 13.87 13.30 -6.89
C VAL A 294 14.08 14.77 -6.52
N SER A 295 13.99 15.69 -7.48
CA SER A 295 14.17 17.12 -7.24
C SER A 295 13.16 17.69 -6.24
N ALA A 296 11.88 17.34 -6.36
CA ALA A 296 10.86 17.78 -5.41
C ALA A 296 11.10 17.21 -4.02
N ALA A 297 11.42 15.92 -3.92
CA ALA A 297 11.71 15.25 -2.66
C ALA A 297 12.95 15.82 -1.95
N MET A 298 14.00 16.14 -2.71
CA MET A 298 15.20 16.81 -2.20
C MET A 298 14.92 18.25 -1.78
N SER A 299 14.12 19.01 -2.57
CA SER A 299 13.73 20.39 -2.24
C SER A 299 12.89 20.49 -0.98
N ALA A 300 12.01 19.51 -0.77
CA ALA A 300 11.18 19.38 0.42
C ALA A 300 11.94 18.79 1.63
N ASN A 301 13.18 18.33 1.44
CA ASN A 301 13.99 17.64 2.45
C ASN A 301 13.24 16.51 3.17
N CYS A 302 12.48 15.72 2.41
CA CYS A 302 11.63 14.66 2.95
C CYS A 302 12.18 13.25 2.69
N ILE A 303 13.39 13.14 2.12
CA ILE A 303 14.08 11.87 1.89
C ILE A 303 14.84 11.46 3.16
N TYR A 304 14.72 10.19 3.55
CA TYR A 304 15.50 9.57 4.63
C TYR A 304 16.32 8.38 4.15
N GLY A 305 17.32 7.96 4.94
CA GLY A 305 18.26 6.90 4.58
C GLY A 305 19.46 7.42 3.77
N ASN A 306 20.07 6.55 2.98
CA ASN A 306 21.32 6.83 2.26
C ASN A 306 21.09 7.69 0.99
N LYS A 307 21.01 9.01 1.17
CA LYS A 307 20.88 9.97 0.05
C LYS A 307 22.06 9.93 -0.91
N GLN A 308 23.27 9.65 -0.41
CA GLN A 308 24.47 9.64 -1.24
C GLN A 308 24.45 8.50 -2.26
N GLU A 309 24.00 7.31 -1.84
CA GLU A 309 23.81 6.19 -2.76
C GLU A 309 22.81 6.53 -3.87
N LEU A 310 21.69 7.19 -3.53
CA LEU A 310 20.72 7.65 -4.52
C LEU A 310 21.35 8.60 -5.55
N LEU A 311 22.15 9.57 -5.10
CA LEU A 311 22.84 10.50 -6.00
C LEU A 311 23.86 9.79 -6.90
N VAL A 312 24.62 8.84 -6.35
CA VAL A 312 25.56 8.01 -7.14
C VAL A 312 24.84 7.21 -8.22
N LEU A 313 23.68 6.64 -7.91
CA LEU A 313 22.87 5.88 -8.88
C LEU A 313 22.27 6.76 -9.99
N LEU A 314 22.08 8.06 -9.74
CA LEU A 314 21.58 9.01 -10.74
C LEU A 314 22.68 9.48 -11.71
N GLN A 315 23.96 9.39 -11.32
CA GLN A 315 25.09 9.90 -12.11
C GLN A 315 25.21 9.30 -13.53
N PRO A 316 24.97 8.00 -13.77
CA PRO A 316 24.99 7.47 -15.14
C PRO A 316 23.85 8.04 -16.02
N LEU A 317 22.73 8.40 -15.42
CA LEU A 317 21.56 8.94 -16.12
C LEU A 317 21.69 10.43 -16.41
N SER A 318 22.53 11.18 -15.69
CA SER A 318 22.72 12.61 -15.94
C SER A 318 23.30 12.93 -17.30
N TYR A 319 24.12 12.02 -17.86
CA TYR A 319 24.64 12.16 -19.22
C TYR A 319 23.57 12.01 -20.30
N GLN A 320 22.38 11.50 -19.94
CA GLN A 320 21.29 11.20 -20.86
C GLN A 320 20.11 12.17 -20.74
N HIS A 321 20.00 12.93 -19.64
CA HIS A 321 18.88 13.83 -19.40
C HIS A 321 19.25 15.05 -18.55
N PHE A 322 19.04 16.25 -19.10
CA PHE A 322 19.47 17.51 -18.51
C PHE A 322 18.85 17.80 -17.12
N LEU A 323 17.58 17.42 -16.86
CA LEU A 323 16.99 17.63 -15.53
C LEU A 323 17.64 16.76 -14.45
N ILE A 324 18.15 15.58 -14.79
CA ILE A 324 18.87 14.71 -13.84
C ILE A 324 20.22 15.35 -13.53
N GLU A 325 20.93 15.83 -14.54
CA GLU A 325 22.17 16.61 -14.36
C GLU A 325 21.95 17.82 -13.46
N TRP A 326 20.92 18.62 -13.74
CA TRP A 326 20.58 19.79 -12.93
C TRP A 326 20.24 19.41 -11.47
N THR A 327 19.52 18.29 -11.28
CA THR A 327 19.23 17.76 -9.94
C THR A 327 20.53 17.45 -9.19
N LEU A 328 21.47 16.75 -9.83
CA LEU A 328 22.76 16.41 -9.22
C LEU A 328 23.58 17.65 -8.89
N GLN A 329 23.70 18.60 -9.81
CA GLN A 329 24.43 19.85 -9.58
C GLN A 329 23.84 20.63 -8.39
N THR A 330 22.52 20.70 -8.28
CA THR A 330 21.83 21.46 -7.23
C THR A 330 22.04 20.87 -5.82
N TYR A 331 22.13 19.55 -5.71
CA TYR A 331 22.11 18.87 -4.41
C TYR A 331 23.43 18.22 -3.99
N THR A 332 24.34 17.93 -4.93
CA THR A 332 25.69 17.42 -4.59
C THR A 332 26.53 18.50 -3.92
N SER A 333 26.36 19.77 -4.31
CA SER A 333 27.05 20.92 -3.71
C SER A 333 26.55 21.29 -2.30
N LYS A 334 25.38 20.77 -1.89
CA LYS A 334 24.76 21.05 -0.58
C LYS A 334 25.04 19.97 0.47
N THR A 335 25.64 18.85 0.06
CA THR A 335 25.94 17.69 0.93
C THR A 335 27.43 17.56 1.30
N ALA A 336 28.28 18.48 0.82
CA ALA A 336 29.68 18.64 1.22
C ALA A 336 29.80 19.72 2.30
#